data_AF-F9Q4F6-F1
#
_entry.id   AF-F9Q4F6-F1
#
_cell.length_a   1.000
_cell.length_b   1.000
_cell.length_c   1.000
_cell.angle_alpha   90.00
_cell.angle_beta   90.00
_cell.angle_gamma   90.00
#
_symmetry.space_group_name_H-M   'P 1'
#
loop_
_entity.id
_entity.type
_entity.pdbx_description
1 polymer ?
#
loop_
_entity_poly.entity_id
_entity_poly.type
_entity_poly.pdbx_seq_one_letter_code
_entity_poly.pdbx_strand_id
1 'polypeptide(L)' 'MVFEYYLITAKAFTHNFLPRLGVALSLLAILLVVFFLVKKRSFYYPKFIKFFWRAGFLLTLIIYIAMIVELMMVK' A
#
# COMPACT_ATOMS: atom_id res chain seq x y z
N MET A 1 -1.70 19.50 -14.46
CA MET A 1 -0.78 20.15 -13.50
C MET A 1 -0.33 19.23 -12.38
N VAL A 2 -1.23 18.51 -11.70
CA VAL A 2 -0.86 17.62 -10.57
C VAL A 2 0.04 16.45 -11.00
N PHE A 3 -0.25 15.77 -12.12
CA PHE A 3 0.51 14.59 -12.56
C PHE A 3 1.99 14.90 -12.90
N GLU A 4 2.22 15.98 -13.65
CA GLU A 4 3.56 16.52 -13.95
C GLU A 4 4.33 16.87 -12.67
N TYR A 5 3.66 17.53 -11.71
CA TYR A 5 4.24 17.87 -10.42
C TYR A 5 4.66 16.62 -9.63
N TYR A 6 3.84 15.57 -9.63
CA TYR A 6 4.18 14.28 -9.02
C TYR A 6 5.36 13.59 -9.70
N LEU A 7 5.46 13.65 -11.03
CA LEU A 7 6.57 13.05 -11.78
C LEU A 7 7.91 13.76 -11.53
N ILE A 8 7.91 15.08 -11.47
CA ILE A 8 9.09 15.90 -11.18
C ILE A 8 9.54 15.69 -9.73
N THR A 9 8.60 15.68 -8.79
CA THR A 9 8.86 15.43 -7.37
C THR A 9 9.34 14.00 -7.13
N ALA A 10 8.75 13.00 -7.81
CA ALA A 10 9.15 11.60 -7.70
C ALA A 10 10.60 11.34 -8.15
N LYS A 11 11.12 12.12 -9.10
CA LYS A 11 12.54 12.09 -9.51
C LYS A 11 13.46 12.77 -8.50
N ALA A 12 12.97 13.79 -7.79
CA ALA A 12 13.75 14.54 -6.79
C ALA A 12 13.85 13.83 -5.43
N PHE A 13 12.87 12.99 -5.08
CA PHE A 13 12.94 12.09 -3.94
C PHE A 13 13.62 10.78 -4.36
N THR A 14 14.94 10.69 -4.27
CA THR A 14 15.65 9.39 -4.39
C THR A 14 15.24 8.39 -3.31
N HIS A 15 14.57 8.85 -2.24
CA HIS A 15 13.79 8.06 -1.28
C HIS A 15 12.27 8.19 -1.52
N ASN A 16 11.78 8.06 -2.74
CA ASN A 16 10.34 8.16 -2.99
C ASN A 16 9.62 6.93 -2.43
N PHE A 17 8.85 7.10 -1.35
CA PHE A 17 8.13 6.04 -0.66
C PHE A 17 6.77 5.71 -1.30
N LEU A 18 6.25 6.60 -2.16
CA LEU A 18 4.96 6.45 -2.83
C LEU A 18 4.88 5.20 -3.72
N PRO A 19 5.87 4.90 -4.58
CA PRO A 19 5.83 3.70 -5.42
C PRO A 19 5.84 2.42 -4.59
N ARG A 20 6.63 2.37 -3.51
CA ARG A 20 6.74 1.20 -2.62
C ARG A 20 5.42 0.92 -1.90
N LEU A 21 4.79 1.97 -1.34
CA LEU A 21 3.48 1.85 -0.69
C LEU A 21 2.38 1.48 -1.68
N GLY A 22 2.37 2.09 -2.87
CA GLY A 22 1.42 1.78 -3.93
C GLY A 22 1.48 0.30 -4.33
N VAL A 23 2.68 -0.22 -4.60
CA VAL A 23 2.89 -1.64 -4.94
C VAL A 23 2.41 -2.56 -3.82
N ALA A 24 2.75 -2.26 -2.56
CA ALA A 24 2.35 -3.08 -1.42
C ALA A 24 0.83 -3.12 -1.22
N LEU A 25 0.13 -1.99 -1.39
CA LEU A 25 -1.33 -1.91 -1.32
C LEU A 25 -1.99 -2.60 -2.52
N SER A 26 -1.43 -2.48 -3.72
CA SER A 26 -1.92 -3.20 -4.90
C SER A 26 -1.82 -4.72 -4.73
N LEU A 27 -0.70 -5.23 -4.21
CA LEU A 27 -0.54 -6.64 -3.87
C LEU A 27 -1.57 -7.10 -2.84
N LEU A 28 -1.77 -6.33 -1.78
CA LEU A 28 -2.77 -6.62 -0.76
C LEU A 28 -4.19 -6.66 -1.35
N ALA A 29 -4.52 -5.74 -2.27
CA ALA A 29 -5.80 -5.74 -2.97
C ALA A 29 -5.99 -7.02 -3.79
N ILE A 30 -4.99 -7.41 -4.59
CA ILE A 30 -5.05 -8.63 -5.43
C ILE A 30 -5.23 -9.87 -4.55
N LEU A 31 -4.43 -10.00 -3.49
CA LEU A 31 -4.53 -11.13 -2.55
C LEU A 31 -5.91 -11.22 -1.91
N LEU A 32 -6.48 -10.08 -1.49
CA LEU A 32 -7.83 -10.05 -0.94
C LEU A 32 -8.88 -10.42 -1.98
N VAL A 33 -8.79 -9.89 -3.20
CA VAL A 33 -9.72 -10.25 -4.29
C VAL A 33 -9.70 -11.75 -4.52
N VAL A 34 -8.50 -12.35 -4.69
CA VAL A 34 -8.34 -13.80 -4.86
C VAL A 34 -8.91 -14.57 -3.67
N PHE A 35 -8.63 -14.13 -2.44
CA PHE A 35 -9.17 -14.77 -1.23
C PHE A 35 -10.70 -14.76 -1.19
N PHE A 36 -11.34 -13.62 -1.48
CA PHE A 36 -12.80 -13.52 -1.52
C PHE A 36 -13.39 -14.36 -2.65
N LEU A 37 -12.75 -14.40 -3.82
CA LEU A 37 -13.23 -15.17 -4.97
C LEU A 37 -13.14 -16.68 -4.71
N VAL A 38 -11.99 -17.16 -4.23
CA VAL A 38 -11.74 -18.60 -4.00
C VAL A 38 -12.49 -19.11 -2.78
N LYS A 39 -12.44 -18.39 -1.65
CA LYS A 39 -12.93 -18.91 -0.36
C LYS A 39 -14.39 -18.59 -0.08
N LYS A 40 -14.90 -17.47 -0.59
CA LYS A 40 -16.30 -17.05 -0.35
C LYS A 40 -17.19 -17.22 -1.57
N ARG A 41 -16.64 -17.42 -2.78
CA ARG A 41 -17.36 -17.52 -4.08
C ARG A 41 -18.32 -16.37 -4.40
N SER A 42 -18.36 -15.34 -3.54
CA SER A 42 -19.24 -14.19 -3.62
C SER A 42 -18.43 -12.95 -3.23
N PHE A 43 -18.29 -12.05 -4.20
CA PHE A 43 -17.56 -10.80 -4.02
C PHE A 43 -18.57 -9.68 -3.72
N TYR A 44 -18.59 -9.20 -2.48
CA TYR A 44 -19.40 -8.06 -2.07
C TYR A 44 -18.51 -6.84 -1.84
N TYR A 45 -18.61 -5.84 -2.71
CA TYR A 45 -17.71 -4.69 -2.77
C TYR A 45 -17.58 -3.92 -1.43
N PRO A 46 -18.66 -3.61 -0.68
CA PRO A 46 -18.53 -2.96 0.62
C PRO A 46 -17.78 -3.80 1.67
N LYS A 47 -17.86 -5.13 1.58
CA LYS A 47 -17.16 -6.04 2.50
C LYS A 47 -15.68 -6.13 2.16
N PHE A 48 -15.35 -6.11 0.87
CA PHE A 48 -13.98 -6.00 0.38
C PHE A 48 -13.32 -4.71 0.89
N ILE A 49 -13.94 -3.54 0.65
CA ILE A 49 -13.38 -2.26 1.08
C ILE A 49 -13.20 -2.19 2.61
N LYS A 50 -14.16 -2.71 3.40
CA LYS A 50 -13.99 -2.80 4.87
C LYS A 50 -12.76 -3.62 5.27
N PHE A 51 -12.51 -4.74 4.58
CA PHE A 51 -11.34 -5.59 4.86
C PHE A 51 -10.05 -4.96 4.36
N PHE A 52 -10.04 -4.46 3.13
CA PHE A 52 -8.93 -3.77 2.51
C PHE A 52 -8.48 -2.57 3.35
N TRP A 53 -9.43 -1.78 3.85
CA TRP A 53 -9.13 -0.65 4.72
C TRP A 53 -8.45 -1.08 6.02
N ARG A 54 -8.98 -2.11 6.70
CA ARG A 54 -8.41 -2.61 7.97
C ARG A 54 -7.02 -3.22 7.78
N ALA A 55 -6.86 -4.08 6.77
CA ALA A 55 -5.59 -4.74 6.49
C ALA A 55 -4.56 -3.76 5.90
N GLY A 56 -5.01 -2.86 5.01
CA GLY A 56 -4.20 -1.79 4.44
C GLY A 56 -3.66 -0.85 5.51
N PHE A 57 -4.50 -0.44 6.48
CA PHE A 57 -4.06 0.36 7.62
C PHE A 57 -2.93 -0.32 8.42
N LEU A 58 -3.10 -1.60 8.76
CA LEU A 58 -2.07 -2.37 9.48
C LEU A 58 -0.79 -2.52 8.66
N LEU A 59 -0.91 -2.82 7.36
CA LEU A 59 0.23 -2.92 6.45
C LEU A 59 1.01 -1.60 6.40
N THR A 60 0.31 -0.46 6.23
CA THR A 60 0.96 0.85 6.20
C THR A 60 1.65 1.19 7.51
N LEU A 61 1.06 0.80 8.65
CA LEU A 61 1.65 1.02 9.97
C LEU A 61 2.95 0.22 10.15
N ILE A 62 2.96 -1.05 9.73
CA ILE A 62 4.17 -1.90 9.78
C ILE A 62 5.26 -1.33 8.87
N ILE A 63 4.93 -0.96 7.63
CA ILE A 63 5.89 -0.37 6.68
C ILE A 63 6.47 0.93 7.24
N TYR A 64 5.63 1.75 7.87
CA TYR A 64 6.08 3.01 8.48
C TYR A 64 7.03 2.77 9.66
N ILE A 65 6.73 1.81 10.53
CA ILE A 65 7.63 1.43 11.64
C ILE A 65 8.96 0.91 11.10
N ALA A 66 8.92 0.00 10.12
CA ALA A 66 10.12 -0.54 9.49
C ALA A 66 10.99 0.58 8.90
N MET A 67 10.36 1.55 8.24
CA MET A 67 11.04 2.74 7.71
C MET A 67 11.70 3.57 8.81
N ILE A 68 11.02 3.82 9.93
CA ILE A 68 11.62 4.55 11.07
C ILE A 68 12.84 3.79 11.61
N VAL A 69 12.74 2.46 11.74
CA VAL A 69 13.86 1.63 12.22
C VAL A 69 15.03 1.67 11.25
N GLU A 70 14.78 1.53 9.94
CA GLU A 70 15.80 1.68 8.89
C GLU A 70 16.49 3.05 8.99
N LEU A 71 15.72 4.13 9.15
CA LEU A 71 16.24 5.49 9.21
C LEU A 71 17.06 5.74 10.49
N MET A 72 16.70 5.11 11.61
CA MET A 72 17.46 5.15 12.86
C MET A 72 18.73 4.30 12.81
N MET A 73 18.73 3.17 12.08
CA MET A 73 19.86 2.24 11.93
C MET A 73 20.88 2.68 10.88
N VAL A 74 20.47 3.49 9.90
CA VAL A 74 21.35 4.07 8.86
C VAL A 74 22.11 5.31 9.36
N LYS A 75 21.93 5.68 10.64
CA LYS A 75 22.75 6.66 11.34
C LYS A 75 23.97 6.00 11.99
#